data_AF-A0A0S4U847-F1
#
_entry.id   AF-A0A0S4U847-F1
#
_cell.length_a   1.000
_cell.length_b   1.000
_cell.length_c   1.000
_cell.angle_alpha   90.00
_cell.angle_beta   90.00
_cell.angle_gamma   90.00
#
_symmetry.space_group_name_H-M   'P 1'
#
loop_
_entity.id
_entity.type
_entity.pdbx_description
1 polymer ?
#
loop_
_entity_poly.entity_id
_entity_poly.type
_entity_poly.pdbx_seq_one_letter_code
_entity_poly.pdbx_strand_id
1 'polypeptide(L)'
;MPNGSGHLAALSFPTQPYVGIGTTLFTTQTNAALRIGRDSGRIIPKHTFRDTEFGTFKAFKQFVDTHRSEWLTALGGTDEARRRLDEMVATVKARATAGNLIMGERMHMTDEAARRLDFLSHRKQHFDRIPAPTPVQARERAGIDADIRQMLASENSWRRQALYVLEALGVQRTVGLSFLLNAQSTQAVSGVRELAGLSPE
;
A
#
# COMPACT_ATOMS: atom_id res chain seq x y z
N MET A 1 -0.92 -23.82 21.96
CA MET A 1 -0.59 -23.53 20.55
C MET A 1 -1.88 -23.27 19.81
N PRO A 2 -1.95 -22.22 18.97
CA PRO A 2 -2.79 -22.27 17.79
C PRO A 2 -1.95 -22.02 16.54
N ASN A 3 -1.76 -23.08 15.76
CA ASN A 3 -1.51 -22.99 14.32
C ASN A 3 -2.87 -22.75 13.67
N GLY A 4 -3.05 -21.59 13.05
CA GLY A 4 -4.23 -21.24 12.27
C GLY A 4 -3.80 -20.38 11.09
N SER A 5 -3.71 -21.02 9.94
CA SER A 5 -3.38 -20.48 8.62
C SER A 5 -4.05 -19.11 8.41
N GLY A 6 -3.24 -18.06 8.21
CA GLY A 6 -3.71 -16.70 8.02
C GLY A 6 -4.56 -16.58 6.76
N HIS A 7 -5.88 -16.58 6.93
CA HIS A 7 -6.81 -16.25 5.86
C HIS A 7 -6.72 -14.74 5.56
N LEU A 8 -6.51 -14.41 4.28
CA LEU A 8 -6.69 -13.06 3.76
C LEU A 8 -8.18 -12.71 3.87
N ALA A 9 -8.54 -11.86 4.84
CA ALA A 9 -9.88 -11.28 4.91
C ALA A 9 -9.95 -10.10 3.93
N ALA A 10 -10.62 -10.29 2.79
CA ALA A 10 -10.93 -9.19 1.87
C ALA A 10 -12.09 -8.38 2.45
N LEU A 11 -11.80 -7.21 3.03
CA LEU A 11 -12.83 -6.23 3.39
C LEU A 11 -13.09 -5.33 2.18
N SER A 12 -14.17 -5.62 1.46
CA SER A 12 -14.67 -4.76 0.39
C SER A 12 -15.45 -3.60 1.01
N PHE A 13 -14.95 -2.37 0.89
CA PHE A 13 -15.66 -1.18 1.32
C PHE A 13 -16.54 -0.62 0.19
N PRO A 14 -17.72 -0.06 0.51
CA PRO A 14 -18.60 0.54 -0.48
C PRO A 14 -17.88 1.70 -1.18
N THR A 15 -17.87 1.62 -2.51
CA THR A 15 -17.37 2.63 -3.42
C THR A 15 -18.17 3.93 -3.25
N GLN A 16 -17.55 4.97 -2.72
CA GLN A 16 -17.99 6.33 -3.05
C GLN A 16 -17.02 6.94 -4.07
N PRO A 17 -17.53 7.42 -5.22
CA PRO A 17 -16.71 7.75 -6.37
C PRO A 17 -15.99 9.08 -6.15
N TYR A 18 -14.67 9.06 -6.16
CA TYR A 18 -14.00 10.01 -7.04
C TYR A 18 -14.33 9.52 -8.44
N VAL A 19 -15.05 10.32 -9.23
CA VAL A 19 -15.46 9.96 -10.60
C VAL A 19 -14.30 9.26 -11.31
N GLY A 20 -14.48 7.97 -11.63
CA GLY A 20 -13.52 7.14 -12.37
C GLY A 20 -12.58 6.23 -11.57
N ILE A 21 -12.37 6.43 -10.25
CA ILE A 21 -11.34 5.68 -9.49
C ILE A 21 -11.97 4.74 -8.45
N GLY A 22 -12.22 3.48 -8.83
CA GLY A 22 -12.66 2.44 -7.89
C GLY A 22 -11.50 1.93 -7.03
N THR A 23 -11.52 2.21 -5.72
CA THR A 23 -10.49 1.78 -4.75
C THR A 23 -10.88 0.44 -4.11
N THR A 24 -9.96 -0.55 -4.09
CA THR A 24 -10.12 -1.79 -3.31
C THR A 24 -8.99 -1.88 -2.30
N LEU A 25 -9.33 -1.90 -1.01
CA LEU A 25 -8.41 -2.00 0.12
C LEU A 25 -8.21 -3.45 0.54
N PHE A 26 -6.95 -3.84 0.68
CA PHE A 26 -6.55 -5.14 1.22
C PHE A 26 -5.79 -4.91 2.52
N THR A 27 -6.30 -5.40 3.64
CA THR A 27 -5.58 -5.42 4.92
C THR A 27 -4.73 -6.69 4.98
N THR A 28 -3.40 -6.56 5.01
CA THR A 28 -2.53 -7.68 5.40
C THR A 28 -2.30 -7.64 6.91
N GLN A 29 -1.69 -8.68 7.51
CA GLN A 29 -1.41 -8.71 8.96
C GLN A 29 -0.43 -7.61 9.40
N THR A 30 0.30 -7.05 8.44
CA THR A 30 1.08 -5.82 8.56
C THR A 30 0.13 -4.67 8.27
N ASN A 31 0.23 -3.54 8.96
CA ASN A 31 -0.66 -2.39 8.80
C ASN A 31 -0.60 -1.78 7.38
N ALA A 32 -1.09 -2.49 6.36
CA ALA A 32 -0.90 -2.17 4.98
C ALA A 32 -2.24 -1.88 4.30
N ALA A 33 -2.26 -0.81 3.52
CA ALA A 33 -3.41 -0.38 2.74
C ALA A 33 -3.05 -0.44 1.25
N LEU A 34 -3.73 -1.28 0.49
CA LEU A 34 -3.60 -1.32 -0.96
C LEU A 34 -4.69 -0.46 -1.61
N ARG A 35 -4.34 0.39 -2.57
CA ARG A 35 -5.26 1.12 -3.43
C ARG A 35 -4.98 0.75 -4.87
N ILE A 36 -6.03 0.44 -5.62
CA ILE A 36 -5.97 0.23 -7.06
C ILE A 36 -6.63 1.42 -7.74
N GLY A 37 -5.84 2.22 -8.47
CA GLY A 37 -6.34 3.32 -9.26
C GLY A 37 -6.70 2.84 -10.66
N ARG A 38 -7.92 3.14 -11.12
CA ARG A 38 -8.35 2.85 -12.50
C ARG A 38 -8.76 4.11 -13.22
N ASP A 39 -8.60 4.11 -14.53
CA ASP A 39 -9.18 5.08 -15.46
C ASP A 39 -9.61 4.32 -16.72
N SER A 40 -10.85 4.50 -17.15
CA SER A 40 -11.39 3.89 -18.37
C SER A 40 -11.19 2.36 -18.44
N GLY A 41 -11.28 1.69 -17.29
CA GLY A 41 -11.11 0.24 -17.15
C GLY A 41 -9.66 -0.25 -17.09
N ARG A 42 -8.66 0.65 -17.23
CA ARG A 42 -7.24 0.35 -17.13
C ARG A 42 -6.69 0.76 -15.77
N ILE A 43 -5.71 0.01 -15.28
CA ILE A 43 -5.00 0.33 -14.05
C ILE A 43 -4.00 1.45 -14.34
N ILE A 44 -4.02 2.46 -13.47
CA ILE A 44 -3.08 3.58 -13.49
C ILE A 44 -2.02 3.30 -12.42
N PRO A 45 -0.78 2.93 -12.81
CA PRO A 45 0.27 2.53 -11.87
C PRO A 45 0.56 3.61 -10.82
N LYS A 46 0.67 4.87 -11.25
CA LYS A 46 0.89 6.03 -10.36
C LYS A 46 -0.23 6.32 -9.35
N HIS A 47 -1.43 5.78 -9.58
CA HIS A 47 -2.58 5.91 -8.67
C HIS A 47 -2.87 4.59 -7.93
N THR A 48 -2.04 3.57 -8.16
CA THR A 48 -2.12 2.26 -7.53
C THR A 48 -0.95 2.11 -6.58
N PHE A 49 -1.22 2.12 -5.29
CA PHE A 49 -0.18 2.14 -4.27
C PHE A 49 -0.50 1.24 -3.10
N ARG A 50 0.55 0.76 -2.45
CA ARG A 50 0.51 0.05 -1.18
C ARG A 50 1.20 0.92 -0.15
N ASP A 51 0.48 1.25 0.91
CA ASP A 51 1.06 1.84 2.11
C ASP A 51 1.33 0.74 3.14
N THR A 52 2.43 0.84 3.89
CA THR A 52 2.75 0.01 5.05
C THR A 52 3.04 0.95 6.22
N GLU A 53 2.23 0.90 7.27
CA GLU A 53 2.31 1.82 8.41
C GLU A 53 2.88 1.17 9.67
N PHE A 54 3.48 1.99 10.53
CA PHE A 54 4.12 1.55 11.75
C PHE A 54 3.59 2.38 12.92
N GLY A 55 3.03 1.70 13.93
CA GLY A 55 2.51 2.35 15.13
C GLY A 55 3.58 2.72 16.17
N THR A 56 4.83 2.30 15.97
CA THR A 56 5.94 2.62 16.89
C THR A 56 7.20 2.96 16.11
N PHE A 57 8.02 3.86 16.68
CA PHE A 57 9.33 4.18 16.11
C PHE A 57 10.24 2.95 16.02
N LYS A 58 10.18 2.05 17.02
CA LYS A 58 10.98 0.81 17.01
C LYS A 58 10.67 -0.04 15.77
N ALA A 59 9.39 -0.25 15.47
CA ALA A 59 8.98 -1.03 14.30
C ALA A 59 9.35 -0.33 12.98
N PHE A 60 9.13 0.99 12.90
CA PHE A 60 9.53 1.78 11.73
C PHE A 60 11.04 1.72 11.49
N LYS A 61 11.85 1.95 12.53
CA LYS A 61 13.32 1.90 12.42
C LYS A 61 13.79 0.51 12.01
N GLN A 62 13.27 -0.54 12.63
CA GLN A 62 13.61 -1.91 12.26
C GLN A 62 13.30 -2.18 10.79
N PHE A 63 12.14 -1.73 10.30
CA PHE A 63 11.78 -1.86 8.89
C PHE A 63 12.76 -1.12 7.97
N VAL A 64 13.05 0.15 8.25
CA VAL A 64 13.99 0.97 7.47
C VAL A 64 15.40 0.36 7.47
N ASP A 65 15.87 -0.13 8.61
CA ASP A 65 17.18 -0.80 8.73
C ASP A 65 17.22 -2.08 7.87
N THR A 66 16.16 -2.91 7.92
CA THR A 66 16.07 -4.15 7.13
C THR A 66 16.07 -3.88 5.62
N HIS A 67 15.39 -2.84 5.16
CA HIS A 67 15.24 -2.53 3.73
C HIS A 67 16.17 -1.39 3.29
N ARG A 68 17.22 -1.09 4.08
CA ARG A 68 18.08 0.07 3.88
C ARG A 68 18.78 0.06 2.51
N SER A 69 19.32 -1.09 2.11
CA SER A 69 19.99 -1.24 0.81
C SER A 69 19.06 -0.94 -0.36
N GLU A 70 17.81 -1.37 -0.26
CA GLU A 70 16.78 -1.20 -1.28
C GLU A 70 16.29 0.25 -1.33
N TRP A 71 16.14 0.90 -0.18
CA TRP A 71 15.87 2.34 -0.09
C TRP A 71 17.00 3.19 -0.65
N LEU A 72 18.25 2.87 -0.31
CA LEU A 72 19.40 3.59 -0.88
C LEU A 72 19.45 3.41 -2.39
N THR A 73 19.22 2.20 -2.89
CA THR A 73 19.12 1.93 -4.34
C THR A 73 18.02 2.77 -4.98
N ALA A 74 16.82 2.81 -4.39
CA ALA A 74 15.71 3.60 -4.89
C ALA A 74 16.01 5.11 -4.88
N LEU A 75 16.76 5.60 -3.89
CA LEU A 75 17.18 6.99 -3.76
C LEU A 75 18.43 7.35 -4.59
N GLY A 76 18.89 6.47 -5.50
CA GLY A 76 20.04 6.71 -6.38
C GLY A 76 21.40 6.30 -5.81
N GLY A 77 21.46 5.73 -4.60
CA GLY A 77 22.64 5.07 -4.04
C GLY A 77 23.77 6.01 -3.58
N THR A 78 23.55 7.31 -3.58
CA THR A 78 24.57 8.31 -3.26
C THR A 78 24.80 8.46 -1.75
N ASP A 79 25.94 9.04 -1.35
CA ASP A 79 26.17 9.42 0.05
C ASP A 79 25.14 10.45 0.54
N GLU A 80 24.64 11.29 -0.37
CA GLU A 80 23.54 12.22 -0.09
C GLU A 80 22.24 11.48 0.22
N ALA A 81 21.89 10.44 -0.54
CA ALA A 81 20.75 9.58 -0.24
C ALA A 81 20.87 8.92 1.15
N ARG A 82 22.09 8.50 1.51
CA ARG A 82 22.39 7.94 2.84
C ARG A 82 22.15 8.98 3.93
N ARG A 83 22.69 10.18 3.76
CA ARG A 83 22.52 11.30 4.71
C ARG A 83 21.03 11.63 4.91
N ARG A 84 20.27 11.80 3.82
CA ARG A 84 18.83 12.10 3.87
C ARG A 84 18.01 11.02 4.59
N LEU A 85 18.33 9.75 4.35
CA LEU A 85 17.67 8.64 5.05
C LEU A 85 17.97 8.64 6.55
N ASP A 86 19.22 8.91 6.93
CA ASP A 86 19.63 9.00 8.34
C ASP A 86 19.00 10.20 9.05
N GLU A 87 18.96 11.36 8.39
CA GLU A 87 18.29 12.56 8.89
C GLU A 87 16.79 12.33 9.13
N MET A 88 16.13 11.62 8.22
CA MET A 88 14.74 11.25 8.39
C MET A 88 14.54 10.39 9.65
N VAL A 89 15.31 9.31 9.80
CA VAL A 89 15.20 8.43 10.97
C VAL A 89 15.50 9.18 12.27
N ALA A 90 16.50 10.06 12.28
CA ALA A 90 16.82 10.90 13.43
C ALA A 90 15.69 11.87 13.79
N THR A 91 15.06 12.50 12.78
CA THR A 91 13.92 13.39 12.95
C THR A 91 12.73 12.67 13.60
N VAL A 92 12.43 11.45 13.14
CA VAL A 92 11.37 10.63 13.75
C VAL A 92 11.71 10.28 15.19
N LYS A 93 12.95 9.84 15.46
CA LYS A 93 13.38 9.47 16.82
C LYS A 93 13.19 10.62 17.81
N ALA A 94 13.55 11.84 17.40
CA ALA A 94 13.43 13.03 18.25
C ALA A 94 11.98 13.39 18.59
N ARG A 95 11.02 12.99 17.75
CA ARG A 95 9.59 13.33 17.88
C ARG A 95 8.69 12.16 18.30
N ALA A 96 9.22 10.95 18.32
CA ALA A 96 8.47 9.71 18.61
C ALA A 96 7.84 9.64 20.01
N THR A 97 8.17 10.56 20.91
CA THR A 97 7.62 10.65 22.27
C THR A 97 6.19 11.18 22.32
N ALA A 98 5.69 11.81 21.26
CA ALA A 98 4.40 12.50 21.25
C ALA A 98 3.17 11.59 21.05
N GLY A 99 3.35 10.30 20.72
CA GLY A 99 2.25 9.31 20.61
C GLY A 99 1.23 9.57 19.50
N ASN A 100 1.45 10.59 18.66
CA ASN A 100 0.58 11.06 17.59
C ASN A 100 1.22 10.92 16.19
N LEU A 101 2.34 10.19 16.09
CA LEU A 101 3.04 10.00 14.83
C LEU A 101 2.51 8.80 14.05
N ILE A 102 2.28 9.01 12.77
CA ILE A 102 2.01 7.98 11.77
C ILE A 102 3.25 7.89 10.89
N MET A 103 3.90 6.73 10.87
CA MET A 103 5.09 6.49 10.06
C MET A 103 4.74 5.43 9.02
N GLY A 104 5.19 5.58 7.79
CA GLY A 104 4.91 4.58 6.76
C GLY A 104 5.81 4.62 5.54
N GLU A 105 5.73 3.54 4.78
CA GLU A 105 6.26 3.43 3.43
C GLU A 105 5.09 3.42 2.44
N ARG A 106 5.22 4.19 1.36
CA ARG A 106 4.39 4.08 0.16
C ARG A 106 5.19 3.46 -0.97
N MET A 107 4.63 2.45 -1.60
CA MET A 107 5.10 1.89 -2.86
C MET A 107 4.05 2.08 -3.95
N HIS A 108 4.48 2.40 -5.16
CA HIS A 108 3.63 2.45 -6.34
C HIS A 108 3.74 1.15 -7.13
N MET A 109 2.66 0.76 -7.81
CA MET A 109 2.72 -0.35 -8.75
C MET A 109 3.66 0.01 -9.91
N THR A 110 4.43 -0.96 -10.39
CA THR A 110 5.24 -0.79 -11.60
C THR A 110 4.36 -0.82 -12.85
N ASP A 111 4.82 -0.21 -13.94
CA ASP A 111 4.06 -0.21 -15.20
C ASP A 111 3.87 -1.63 -15.75
N GLU A 112 4.86 -2.50 -15.55
CA GLU A 112 4.79 -3.91 -15.95
C GLU A 112 3.72 -4.67 -15.17
N ALA A 113 3.71 -4.52 -13.84
CA ALA A 113 2.69 -5.14 -13.00
C ALA A 113 1.29 -4.62 -13.32
N ALA A 114 1.13 -3.31 -13.57
CA ALA A 114 -0.14 -2.73 -13.97
C ALA A 114 -0.65 -3.34 -15.30
N ARG A 115 0.20 -3.44 -16.33
CA ARG A 115 -0.15 -4.07 -17.61
C ARG A 115 -0.55 -5.54 -17.42
N ARG A 116 0.18 -6.28 -16.58
CA ARG A 116 -0.14 -7.68 -16.28
C ARG A 116 -1.46 -7.81 -15.53
N LEU A 117 -1.73 -6.92 -14.58
CA LEU A 117 -2.98 -6.92 -13.81
C LEU A 117 -4.18 -6.54 -14.67
N ASP A 118 -4.03 -5.62 -15.60
CA ASP A 118 -5.06 -5.32 -16.61
C ASP A 118 -5.36 -6.54 -17.46
N PHE A 119 -4.32 -7.21 -17.99
CA PHE A 119 -4.49 -8.44 -18.78
C PHE A 119 -5.23 -9.54 -18.01
N LEU A 120 -4.83 -9.80 -16.77
CA LEU A 120 -5.47 -10.79 -15.90
C LEU A 120 -6.91 -10.40 -15.57
N SER A 121 -7.17 -9.11 -15.30
CA SER A 121 -8.51 -8.59 -15.01
C SER A 121 -9.44 -8.76 -16.21
N HIS A 122 -8.97 -8.48 -17.43
CA HIS A 122 -9.75 -8.70 -18.65
C HIS A 122 -10.04 -10.18 -18.91
N ARG A 123 -9.06 -11.07 -18.70
CA ARG A 123 -9.31 -12.52 -18.80
C ARG A 123 -10.32 -12.99 -17.77
N LYS A 124 -10.21 -12.53 -16.52
CA LYS A 124 -11.17 -12.84 -15.46
C LYS A 124 -12.58 -12.40 -15.83
N GLN A 125 -12.75 -11.18 -16.35
CA GLN A 125 -14.05 -10.66 -16.81
C GLN A 125 -14.67 -11.53 -17.91
N HIS A 126 -13.88 -12.13 -18.80
CA HIS A 126 -14.38 -13.06 -19.80
C HIS A 126 -15.01 -14.30 -19.14
N PHE A 127 -14.31 -14.93 -18.19
CA PHE A 127 -14.84 -16.10 -17.47
C PHE A 127 -16.03 -15.76 -16.56
N ASP A 128 -16.02 -14.59 -15.92
CA ASP A 128 -17.13 -14.13 -15.06
C ASP A 128 -18.45 -13.92 -15.83
N ARG A 129 -18.40 -13.78 -17.17
CA ARG A 129 -19.60 -13.62 -18.02
C ARG A 129 -20.19 -14.96 -18.50
N ILE A 130 -19.56 -16.09 -18.20
CA ILE A 130 -20.03 -17.42 -18.61
C ILE A 130 -21.05 -17.91 -17.59
N PRO A 131 -22.34 -18.08 -17.94
CA PRO A 131 -23.39 -18.42 -16.96
C PRO A 131 -23.26 -19.81 -16.33
N ALA A 132 -22.68 -20.76 -17.08
CA ALA A 132 -22.47 -22.15 -16.64
C ALA A 132 -21.07 -22.63 -17.07
N PRO A 133 -20.01 -22.25 -16.34
CA PRO A 133 -18.65 -22.59 -16.71
C PRO A 133 -18.41 -24.10 -16.58
N THR A 134 -17.71 -24.68 -17.55
CA THR A 134 -17.23 -26.06 -17.45
C THR A 134 -16.20 -26.20 -16.31
N PRO A 135 -15.94 -27.41 -15.80
CA PRO A 135 -14.90 -27.61 -14.78
C PRO A 135 -13.52 -27.10 -15.21
N VAL A 136 -13.20 -27.14 -16.52
CA VAL A 136 -11.95 -26.58 -17.07
C VAL A 136 -11.95 -25.06 -16.97
N GLN A 137 -13.03 -24.40 -17.38
CA GLN A 137 -13.18 -22.94 -17.30
C GLN A 137 -13.14 -22.43 -15.85
N ALA A 138 -13.77 -23.16 -14.91
CA ALA A 138 -13.71 -22.83 -13.49
C ALA A 138 -12.29 -22.91 -12.93
N ARG A 139 -11.51 -23.93 -13.34
CA ARG A 139 -10.10 -24.08 -12.96
C ARG A 139 -9.23 -22.96 -13.55
N GLU A 140 -9.45 -22.59 -14.80
CA GLU A 140 -8.72 -21.47 -15.42
C GLU A 140 -9.00 -20.15 -14.70
N ARG A 141 -10.27 -19.88 -14.36
CA ARG A 141 -10.66 -18.72 -13.55
C ARG A 141 -9.95 -18.70 -12.20
N ALA A 142 -9.91 -19.83 -11.50
CA ALA A 142 -9.21 -19.95 -10.23
C ALA A 142 -7.69 -19.74 -10.37
N GLY A 143 -7.10 -20.18 -11.49
CA GLY A 143 -5.70 -19.91 -11.84
C GLY A 143 -5.44 -18.41 -12.02
N ILE A 144 -6.33 -17.69 -12.70
CA ILE A 144 -6.23 -16.23 -12.84
C ILE A 144 -6.33 -15.52 -11.48
N ASP A 145 -7.24 -15.96 -10.59
CA ASP A 145 -7.35 -15.43 -9.23
C ASP A 145 -6.08 -15.71 -8.39
N ALA A 146 -5.37 -16.81 -8.65
CA ALA A 146 -4.06 -17.09 -8.04
C ALA A 146 -2.96 -16.17 -8.59
N ASP A 147 -2.87 -16.01 -9.91
CA ASP A 147 -1.92 -15.12 -10.57
C ASP A 147 -2.05 -13.66 -10.09
N ILE A 148 -3.29 -13.17 -9.96
CA ILE A 148 -3.57 -11.82 -9.45
C ILE A 148 -3.04 -11.68 -8.02
N ARG A 149 -3.32 -12.65 -7.14
CA ARG A 149 -2.84 -12.64 -5.75
C ARG A 149 -1.32 -12.69 -5.68
N GLN A 150 -0.69 -13.54 -6.49
CA GLN A 150 0.78 -13.66 -6.51
C GLN A 150 1.44 -12.35 -6.92
N MET A 151 0.93 -11.69 -7.96
CA MET A 151 1.47 -10.41 -8.42
C MET A 151 1.31 -9.32 -7.36
N LEU A 152 0.12 -9.19 -6.75
CA LEU A 152 -0.10 -8.20 -5.69
C LEU A 152 0.79 -8.45 -4.45
N ALA A 153 1.12 -9.71 -4.16
CA ALA A 153 2.02 -10.08 -3.07
C ALA A 153 3.51 -9.96 -3.42
N SER A 154 3.87 -9.92 -4.71
CA SER A 154 5.26 -9.87 -5.15
C SER A 154 5.84 -8.48 -4.99
N GLU A 155 6.94 -8.35 -4.24
CA GLU A 155 7.67 -7.09 -4.06
C GLU A 155 8.11 -6.46 -5.39
N ASN A 156 8.43 -7.27 -6.41
CA ASN A 156 8.82 -6.78 -7.74
C ASN A 156 7.67 -6.08 -8.51
N SER A 157 6.42 -6.26 -8.08
CA SER A 157 5.28 -5.54 -8.65
C SER A 157 5.18 -4.10 -8.14
N TRP A 158 6.03 -3.74 -7.18
CA TRP A 158 5.99 -2.49 -6.46
C TRP A 158 7.35 -1.79 -6.56
N ARG A 159 7.32 -0.47 -6.63
CA ARG A 159 8.49 0.39 -6.53
C ARG A 159 8.32 1.34 -5.36
N ARG A 160 9.41 1.56 -4.63
CA ARG A 160 9.42 2.51 -3.50
C ARG A 160 9.19 3.91 -3.99
N GLN A 161 8.21 4.58 -3.40
CA GLN A 161 7.83 5.94 -3.76
C GLN A 161 8.14 6.93 -2.64
N ALA A 162 7.79 6.59 -1.39
CA ALA A 162 8.05 7.49 -0.28
C ALA A 162 8.18 6.76 1.05
N LEU A 163 9.06 7.25 1.91
CA LEU A 163 8.89 7.15 3.35
C LEU A 163 8.19 8.42 3.81
N TYR A 164 7.20 8.29 4.68
CA TYR A 164 6.47 9.44 5.21
C TYR A 164 6.30 9.36 6.73
N VAL A 165 6.23 10.53 7.35
CA VAL A 165 5.97 10.72 8.76
C VAL A 165 4.97 11.85 8.90
N LEU A 166 3.79 11.51 9.39
CA LEU A 166 2.69 12.44 9.64
C LEU A 166 2.48 12.58 11.15
N GLU A 167 1.99 13.74 11.55
CA GLU A 167 1.53 14.02 12.90
C GLU A 167 0.02 14.21 12.89
N ALA A 168 -0.71 13.44 13.70
CA ALA A 168 -2.14 13.66 13.92
C ALA A 168 -2.36 14.86 14.85
N LEU A 169 -3.12 15.85 14.37
CA LEU A 169 -3.42 17.13 15.03
C LEU A 169 -4.74 17.10 15.84
N GLY A 170 -5.53 16.03 15.77
CA GLY A 170 -6.83 15.90 16.42
C GLY A 170 -6.84 14.97 17.64
N VAL A 171 -7.83 15.16 18.54
CA VAL A 171 -8.06 14.35 19.75
C VAL A 171 -8.48 12.89 19.45
N GLN A 172 -8.76 12.57 18.17
CA GLN A 172 -9.07 11.20 17.76
C GLN A 172 -7.82 10.32 17.77
N ARG A 173 -7.67 9.56 18.86
CA ARG A 173 -6.71 8.45 19.06
C ARG A 173 -6.98 7.25 18.14
N THR A 174 -7.34 7.45 16.88
CA THR A 174 -7.27 6.37 15.89
C THR A 174 -5.86 6.36 15.33
N VAL A 175 -4.96 5.69 16.04
CA VAL A 175 -3.56 5.50 15.65
C VAL A 175 -3.48 4.25 14.75
N GLY A 176 -2.85 4.38 13.58
CA GLY A 176 -2.66 3.29 12.60
C GLY A 176 -3.66 3.31 11.44
N LEU A 177 -3.71 2.21 10.66
CA LEU A 177 -4.47 2.01 9.40
C LEU A 177 -5.84 2.71 9.35
N SER A 178 -6.57 2.72 10.46
CA SER A 178 -7.88 3.36 10.59
C SER A 178 -7.85 4.86 10.27
N PHE A 179 -6.72 5.56 10.42
CA PHE A 179 -6.62 6.98 10.16
C PHE A 179 -6.72 7.32 8.67
N LEU A 180 -5.87 6.75 7.79
CA LEU A 180 -5.95 7.02 6.35
C LEU A 180 -7.26 6.51 5.75
N LEU A 181 -7.77 5.40 6.28
CA LEU A 181 -9.08 4.83 5.93
C LEU A 181 -10.24 5.77 6.30
N ASN A 182 -10.22 6.36 7.50
CA ASN A 182 -11.26 7.30 7.96
C ASN A 182 -11.08 8.71 7.38
N ALA A 183 -9.85 9.17 7.13
CA ALA A 183 -9.59 10.46 6.52
C ALA A 183 -10.16 10.54 5.09
N GLN A 184 -10.17 9.43 4.35
CA GLN A 184 -10.81 9.35 3.03
C GLN A 184 -12.34 9.33 3.09
N SER A 185 -12.94 8.73 4.14
CA SER A 185 -14.41 8.69 4.28
C SER A 185 -15.01 10.00 4.77
N THR A 186 -14.23 10.85 5.47
CA THR A 186 -14.79 12.00 6.21
C THR A 186 -14.66 13.36 5.49
N GLN A 187 -14.05 13.46 4.29
CA GLN A 187 -13.81 14.73 3.56
C GLN A 187 -13.13 15.87 4.38
N ALA A 188 -12.69 15.62 5.61
CA ALA A 188 -12.08 16.59 6.51
C ALA A 188 -10.57 16.30 6.60
N VAL A 189 -9.80 16.80 5.64
CA VAL A 189 -8.33 16.75 5.67
C VAL A 189 -7.79 17.92 6.50
N SER A 190 -8.28 18.09 7.72
CA SER A 190 -7.76 19.11 8.67
C SER A 190 -6.98 18.49 9.84
N GLY A 191 -6.73 17.17 9.80
CA GLY A 191 -6.28 16.40 10.97
C GLY A 191 -4.82 15.96 10.98
N VAL A 192 -4.01 16.23 9.94
CA VAL A 192 -2.60 15.79 9.88
C VAL A 192 -1.65 16.86 9.34
N ARG A 193 -0.43 16.83 9.86
CA ARG A 193 0.72 17.60 9.39
C ARG A 193 1.81 16.66 8.92
N GLU A 194 2.37 16.88 7.73
CA GLU A 194 3.59 16.18 7.30
C GLU A 194 4.79 16.71 8.08
N LEU A 195 5.51 15.80 8.75
CA LEU A 195 6.72 16.13 9.51
C LEU A 195 7.99 15.86 8.73
N ALA A 196 7.98 14.81 7.91
CA ALA A 196 9.08 14.42 7.05
C ALA A 196 8.55 13.54 5.91
N GLY A 197 9.11 13.75 4.72
CA GLY A 197 8.88 12.93 3.54
C GLY A 197 10.21 12.71 2.82
N LEU A 198 10.44 11.48 2.38
CA LEU A 198 11.62 11.12 1.59
C LEU A 198 11.16 10.29 0.39
N SER A 199 11.41 10.78 -0.81
CA SER A 199 11.06 10.14 -2.07
C SER A 199 12.27 10.06 -3.00
N PRO A 200 12.36 9.00 -3.83
CA PRO A 200 13.20 9.00 -5.03
C PRO A 200 12.85 10.16 -5.96
N GLU A 201 13.86 10.69 -6.68
CA GLU A 201 13.64 11.65 -7.77
C GLU A 201 12.91 11.00 -8.96
#